data_AF-A0A7C7URK7-F1
#
_entry.id   AF-A0A7C7URK7-F1
#
_cell.length_a   1.000
_cell.length_b   1.000
_cell.length_c   1.000
_cell.angle_alpha   90.00
_cell.angle_beta   90.00
_cell.angle_gamma   90.00
#
_symmetry.space_group_name_H-M   'P 1'
#
loop_
_entity.id
_entity.type
_entity.pdbx_description
1 polymer ?
#
loop_
_entity_poly.entity_id
_entity_poly.type
_entity_poly.pdbx_seq_one_letter_code
_entity_poly.pdbx_strand_id
1 'polypeptide(L)'
;MGELLWFRLLLSHNMNPLSAIESWKGCSKNYHDFELNGKVVEVKTTMTKEPRRVHINNERQLDDLGSECFYLYVLTLHAMDSGGQTLPDLVNEIRDILKGHSSAENLYEMALKDAGYLDIHVSSYNTGYIQKRQEIFEVKEGFPRITNLPKGIGNISYSLIISACADFEVDLEMALSNFIGAGTNG
;
A
#
# COMPACT_ATOMS: atom_id res chain seq x y z
N MET A 1 4.36 -7.61 -1.14
CA MET A 1 3.40 -7.83 -2.24
C MET A 1 2.39 -6.70 -2.34
N GLY A 2 1.60 -6.43 -1.28
CA GLY A 2 0.56 -5.40 -1.32
C GLY A 2 1.05 -4.00 -1.72
N GLU A 3 2.08 -3.50 -1.03
CA GLU A 3 2.69 -2.19 -1.35
C GLU A 3 3.22 -2.12 -2.79
N LEU A 4 3.86 -3.18 -3.28
CA LEU A 4 4.34 -3.25 -4.67
C LEU A 4 3.19 -3.25 -5.69
N LEU A 5 2.05 -3.86 -5.36
CA LEU A 5 0.86 -3.81 -6.22
C LEU A 5 0.29 -2.38 -6.28
N TRP A 6 0.27 -1.66 -5.15
CA TRP A 6 -0.10 -0.24 -5.13
C TRP A 6 0.91 0.61 -5.93
N PHE A 7 2.21 0.41 -5.71
CA PHE A 7 3.26 1.11 -6.45
C PHE A 7 3.14 0.90 -7.97
N ARG A 8 2.85 -0.32 -8.40
CA ARG A 8 2.58 -0.63 -9.80
C ARG A 8 1.32 0.07 -10.33
N LEU A 9 0.26 0.18 -9.54
CA LEU A 9 -0.93 0.96 -9.91
C LEU A 9 -0.58 2.44 -10.11
N LEU A 10 0.24 3.04 -9.25
CA LEU A 10 0.68 4.43 -9.43
C LEU A 10 1.38 4.61 -10.78
N LEU A 11 2.31 3.72 -11.12
CA LEU A 11 3.04 3.75 -12.38
C LEU A 11 2.12 3.56 -13.59
N SER A 12 1.14 2.64 -13.50
CA SER A 12 0.18 2.40 -14.60
C SER A 12 -0.77 3.57 -14.84
N HIS A 13 -0.94 4.46 -13.85
CA HIS A 13 -1.74 5.69 -13.95
C HIS A 13 -0.90 6.91 -14.30
N ASN A 14 0.25 6.69 -14.96
CA ASN A 14 1.15 7.73 -15.46
C ASN A 14 1.72 8.64 -14.37
N MET A 15 1.78 8.17 -13.11
CA MET A 15 2.54 8.89 -12.10
C MET A 15 4.02 8.91 -12.50
N ASN A 16 4.67 10.06 -12.33
CA ASN A 16 6.10 10.16 -12.59
C ASN A 16 6.85 9.10 -11.75
N PRO A 17 7.72 8.25 -12.36
CA PRO A 17 8.38 7.17 -11.65
C PRO A 17 9.20 7.60 -10.42
N LEU A 18 9.86 8.77 -10.50
CA LEU A 18 10.63 9.31 -9.38
C LEU A 18 9.70 9.73 -8.24
N SER A 19 8.63 10.46 -8.53
CA SER A 19 7.64 10.83 -7.52
C SER A 19 6.95 9.60 -6.91
N ALA A 20 6.68 8.57 -7.72
CA ALA A 20 6.07 7.34 -7.24
C ALA A 20 6.97 6.65 -6.21
N ILE A 21 8.27 6.47 -6.50
CA ILE A 21 9.18 5.79 -5.57
C ILE A 21 9.45 6.65 -4.33
N GLU A 22 9.56 7.97 -4.49
CA GLU A 22 9.71 8.89 -3.36
C GLU A 22 8.49 8.89 -2.45
N SER A 23 7.30 8.60 -2.98
CA SER A 23 6.08 8.48 -2.16
C SER A 23 6.03 7.20 -1.33
N TRP A 24 6.77 6.14 -1.68
CA TRP A 24 6.78 4.89 -0.93
C TRP A 24 7.61 5.03 0.36
N LYS A 25 6.94 5.08 1.50
CA LYS A 25 7.53 5.28 2.84
C LYS A 25 7.57 4.00 3.67
N GLY A 26 6.71 3.03 3.39
CA GLY A 26 6.57 1.76 4.13
C GLY A 26 7.85 0.93 4.14
N CYS A 27 8.66 0.99 3.06
CA CYS A 27 9.94 0.28 2.97
C CYS A 27 10.92 0.62 4.11
N SER A 28 10.82 1.80 4.72
CA SER A 28 11.70 2.25 5.80
C SER A 28 11.06 2.22 7.19
N LYS A 29 10.02 1.40 7.40
CA LYS A 29 9.28 1.24 8.68
C LYS A 29 8.59 2.51 9.18
N ASN A 30 8.15 3.37 8.28
CA ASN A 30 7.24 4.46 8.64
C ASN A 30 5.86 3.91 9.02
N TYR A 31 5.03 4.73 9.68
CA TYR A 31 3.69 4.31 10.07
C TYR A 31 2.75 4.13 8.87
N HIS A 32 2.97 4.92 7.82
CA HIS A 32 2.19 4.87 6.58
C HIS A 32 3.01 4.30 5.43
N ASP A 33 2.33 3.61 4.53
CA ASP A 33 2.97 2.98 3.38
C ASP A 33 3.32 3.99 2.27
N PHE A 34 2.41 4.90 1.90
CA PHE A 34 2.64 5.90 0.86
C PHE A 34 2.20 7.30 1.28
N GLU A 35 3.03 8.29 0.98
CA GLU A 35 2.78 9.71 1.29
C GLU A 35 3.23 10.63 0.15
N LEU A 36 2.34 11.52 -0.30
CA LEU A 36 2.62 12.52 -1.33
C LEU A 36 1.85 13.81 -1.04
N ASN A 37 2.57 14.91 -0.77
CA ASN A 37 1.98 16.25 -0.58
C ASN A 37 0.81 16.27 0.43
N GLY A 38 0.95 15.56 1.55
CA GLY A 38 -0.11 15.47 2.58
C GLY A 38 -1.21 14.44 2.29
N LYS A 39 -1.13 13.72 1.17
CA LYS A 39 -2.02 12.60 0.83
C LYS A 39 -1.38 11.30 1.23
N VAL A 40 -2.13 10.45 1.94
CA VAL A 40 -1.62 9.23 2.57
C VAL A 40 -2.40 8.02 2.08
N VAL A 41 -1.70 6.91 1.83
CA VAL A 41 -2.31 5.60 1.56
C VAL A 41 -1.64 4.56 2.45
N GLU A 42 -2.44 3.89 3.27
CA GLU A 42 -2.07 2.72 4.03
C GLU A 42 -2.53 1.45 3.28
N VAL A 43 -1.63 0.52 3.00
CA VAL A 43 -1.90 -0.67 2.19
C VAL A 43 -1.98 -1.92 3.05
N LYS A 44 -3.14 -2.56 3.08
CA LYS A 44 -3.34 -3.84 3.78
C LYS A 44 -3.68 -4.95 2.82
N THR A 45 -3.16 -6.14 3.11
CA THR A 45 -3.54 -7.37 2.41
C THR A 45 -4.31 -8.29 3.36
N THR A 46 -5.24 -9.08 2.81
CA THR A 46 -5.91 -10.13 3.55
C THR A 46 -6.11 -11.37 2.69
N MET A 47 -6.02 -12.52 3.32
CA MET A 47 -6.38 -13.82 2.74
C MET A 47 -7.49 -14.50 3.56
N THR A 48 -8.06 -13.78 4.54
CA THR A 48 -9.08 -14.32 5.44
C THR A 48 -10.39 -14.59 4.71
N LYS A 49 -11.13 -15.61 5.15
CA LYS A 49 -12.52 -15.84 4.74
C LYS A 49 -13.44 -14.90 5.52
N GLU A 50 -14.69 -14.78 5.05
CA GLU A 50 -15.67 -13.89 5.69
C GLU A 50 -15.91 -14.23 7.19
N PRO A 51 -16.05 -13.22 8.06
CA PRO A 51 -15.86 -11.80 7.77
C PRO A 51 -14.39 -11.46 7.50
N ARG A 52 -14.11 -10.85 6.34
CA ARG A 52 -12.74 -10.47 5.96
C ARG A 52 -12.21 -9.40 6.91
N ARG A 53 -10.95 -9.55 7.31
CA ARG A 53 -10.27 -8.64 8.23
C ARG A 53 -8.91 -8.21 7.71
N VAL A 54 -8.55 -6.97 8.03
CA VAL A 54 -7.17 -6.47 7.94
C VAL A 54 -6.64 -6.17 9.32
N HIS A 55 -5.34 -6.37 9.51
CA HIS A 55 -4.67 -6.07 10.76
C HIS A 55 -4.03 -4.69 10.70
N ILE A 56 -4.30 -3.88 11.72
CA ILE A 56 -3.63 -2.61 11.99
C ILE A 56 -2.62 -2.91 13.08
N ASN A 57 -1.32 -2.84 12.75
CA ASN A 57 -0.23 -3.24 13.64
C ASN A 57 0.09 -2.17 14.69
N ASN A 58 -0.27 -0.92 14.41
CA ASN A 58 -0.08 0.21 15.28
C ASN A 58 -1.20 1.22 15.07
N GLU A 59 -1.71 1.82 16.14
CA GLU A 59 -2.78 2.82 16.10
C GLU A 59 -2.48 3.99 15.16
N ARG A 60 -1.18 4.34 15.03
CA ARG A 60 -0.71 5.45 14.20
C ARG A 60 -0.83 5.19 12.71
N GLN A 61 -1.02 3.94 12.27
CA GLN A 61 -1.16 3.63 10.85
C GLN A 61 -2.46 4.16 10.23
N LEU A 62 -3.44 4.58 11.04
CA LEU A 62 -4.69 5.19 10.58
C LEU A 62 -4.92 6.57 11.23
N ASP A 63 -3.86 7.18 11.75
CA ASP A 63 -3.89 8.53 12.32
C ASP A 63 -3.78 9.55 11.17
N ASP A 64 -4.89 10.22 10.88
CA ASP A 64 -4.99 11.19 9.77
C ASP A 64 -4.61 12.61 10.14
N LEU A 65 -4.04 12.82 11.33
CA LEU A 65 -3.73 14.16 11.81
C LEU A 65 -2.77 14.89 10.86
N GLY A 66 -3.25 15.98 10.26
CA GLY A 66 -2.47 16.81 9.34
C GLY A 66 -2.41 16.30 7.89
N SER A 67 -3.14 15.22 7.58
CA SER A 67 -3.28 14.73 6.19
C SER A 67 -4.34 15.53 5.45
N GLU A 68 -4.09 15.86 4.17
CA GLU A 68 -5.08 16.42 3.25
C GLU A 68 -6.12 15.37 2.86
N CYS A 69 -5.66 14.15 2.58
CA CYS A 69 -6.48 12.98 2.27
C CYS A 69 -5.81 11.74 2.85
N PHE A 70 -6.58 10.80 3.39
CA PHE A 70 -6.07 9.53 3.89
C PHE A 70 -6.91 8.39 3.35
N TYR A 71 -6.27 7.41 2.73
CA TYR A 71 -6.91 6.19 2.25
C TYR A 71 -6.37 4.93 2.92
N LEU A 72 -7.26 3.99 3.23
CA LEU A 72 -6.93 2.60 3.51
C LEU A 72 -7.21 1.80 2.24
N TYR A 73 -6.16 1.29 1.60
CA TYR A 73 -6.26 0.42 0.44
C TYR A 73 -6.16 -1.05 0.88
N VAL A 74 -7.17 -1.86 0.52
CA VAL A 74 -7.26 -3.26 0.92
C VAL A 74 -7.26 -4.19 -0.28
N LEU A 75 -6.31 -5.13 -0.26
CA LEU A 75 -6.14 -6.19 -1.24
C LEU A 75 -6.56 -7.53 -0.65
N THR A 76 -7.57 -8.16 -1.25
CA THR A 76 -7.88 -9.56 -0.97
C THR A 76 -7.09 -10.44 -1.92
N LEU A 77 -6.15 -11.21 -1.37
CA LEU A 77 -5.29 -12.12 -2.11
C LEU A 77 -5.71 -13.57 -1.87
N HIS A 78 -5.46 -14.41 -2.87
CA HIS A 78 -5.57 -15.86 -2.75
C HIS A 78 -4.24 -16.48 -3.14
N ALA A 79 -3.62 -17.23 -2.23
CA ALA A 79 -2.40 -17.98 -2.52
C ALA A 79 -2.73 -19.19 -3.40
N MET A 80 -1.81 -19.50 -4.29
CA MET A 80 -1.91 -20.61 -5.22
C MET A 80 -0.72 -21.54 -5.01
N ASP A 81 -0.98 -22.85 -4.98
CA ASP A 81 0.09 -23.87 -4.94
C ASP A 81 0.86 -23.92 -6.27
N SER A 82 0.22 -23.50 -7.37
CA SER A 82 0.83 -23.36 -8.69
C SER A 82 0.15 -22.24 -9.49
N GLY A 83 0.93 -21.40 -10.16
CA GLY A 83 0.43 -20.24 -10.93
C GLY A 83 0.17 -19.01 -10.06
N GLY A 84 -0.46 -17.98 -10.64
CA GLY A 84 -0.56 -16.66 -10.02
C GLY A 84 0.73 -15.84 -10.17
N GLN A 85 0.73 -14.62 -9.67
CA GLN A 85 1.91 -13.74 -9.71
C GLN A 85 2.73 -13.94 -8.44
N THR A 86 4.02 -14.25 -8.57
CA THR A 86 4.94 -14.33 -7.43
C THR A 86 5.52 -12.96 -7.09
N LEU A 87 6.13 -12.84 -5.90
CA LEU A 87 6.81 -11.61 -5.51
C LEU A 87 7.96 -11.26 -6.47
N PRO A 88 8.85 -12.19 -6.86
CA PRO A 88 9.87 -11.93 -7.88
C PRO A 88 9.31 -11.50 -9.23
N ASP A 89 8.19 -12.08 -9.68
CA ASP A 89 7.55 -11.67 -10.94
C ASP A 89 7.14 -10.19 -10.88
N LEU A 90 6.50 -9.79 -9.78
CA LEU A 90 6.07 -8.40 -9.58
C LEU A 90 7.26 -7.43 -9.48
N VAL A 91 8.32 -7.83 -8.78
CA VAL A 91 9.55 -7.03 -8.69
C VAL A 91 10.17 -6.83 -10.07
N ASN A 92 10.26 -7.88 -10.88
CA ASN A 92 10.84 -7.78 -12.23
C ASN A 92 9.95 -6.99 -13.18
N GLU A 93 8.62 -7.12 -13.09
CA GLU A 93 7.67 -6.28 -13.85
C GLU A 93 7.90 -4.80 -13.55
N ILE A 94 8.07 -4.43 -12.27
CA ILE A 94 8.32 -3.04 -11.87
C ILE A 94 9.70 -2.57 -12.32
N ARG A 95 10.75 -3.41 -12.20
CA ARG A 95 12.08 -3.11 -12.77
C ARG A 95 11.98 -2.79 -14.26
N ASP A 96 11.20 -3.56 -15.00
CA ASP A 96 10.99 -3.34 -16.44
C ASP A 96 10.26 -2.02 -16.73
N ILE A 97 9.25 -1.64 -15.93
CA ILE A 97 8.55 -0.35 -16.05
C ILE A 97 9.49 0.82 -15.77
N LEU A 98 10.42 0.68 -14.82
CA LEU A 98 11.32 1.76 -14.42
C LEU A 98 12.50 1.96 -15.39
N LYS A 99 12.74 1.05 -16.34
CA LYS A 99 13.86 1.14 -17.29
C LYS A 99 13.90 2.49 -18.01
N GLY A 100 15.06 3.14 -17.96
CA GLY A 100 15.28 4.47 -18.56
C GLY A 100 15.04 5.62 -17.58
N HIS A 101 14.58 5.33 -16.36
CA HIS A 101 14.44 6.30 -15.27
C HIS A 101 15.51 6.02 -14.20
N SER A 102 16.79 6.23 -14.52
CA SER A 102 17.92 5.77 -13.69
C SER A 102 17.85 6.18 -12.22
N SER A 103 17.34 7.37 -11.89
CA SER A 103 17.15 7.77 -10.49
C SER A 103 16.08 6.93 -9.78
N ALA A 104 14.95 6.68 -10.45
CA ALA A 104 13.87 5.86 -9.90
C ALA A 104 14.27 4.39 -9.78
N GLU A 105 15.01 3.86 -10.77
CA GLU A 105 15.57 2.49 -10.73
C GLU A 105 16.45 2.31 -9.48
N ASN A 106 17.41 3.23 -9.26
CA ASN A 106 18.31 3.16 -8.11
C ASN A 106 17.57 3.24 -6.77
N LEU A 107 16.60 4.16 -6.65
CA LEU A 107 15.80 4.28 -5.44
C LEU A 107 14.93 3.05 -5.18
N TYR A 108 14.39 2.43 -6.24
CA TYR A 108 13.61 1.21 -6.12
C TYR A 108 14.45 0.04 -5.60
N GLU A 109 15.68 -0.14 -6.10
CA GLU A 109 16.59 -1.18 -5.59
C GLU A 109 17.00 -0.94 -4.13
N MET A 110 17.12 0.32 -3.70
CA MET A 110 17.35 0.66 -2.29
C MET A 110 16.12 0.34 -1.44
N ALA A 111 14.93 0.74 -1.88
CA ALA A 111 13.68 0.48 -1.18
C ALA A 111 13.39 -1.02 -1.03
N LEU A 112 13.67 -1.84 -2.05
CA LEU A 112 13.56 -3.30 -1.97
C LEU A 112 14.44 -3.88 -0.86
N LYS A 113 15.69 -3.42 -0.77
CA LYS A 113 16.62 -3.86 0.29
C LYS A 113 16.14 -3.45 1.67
N ASP A 114 15.67 -2.22 1.82
CA ASP A 114 15.14 -1.70 3.09
C ASP A 114 13.88 -2.47 3.54
N ALA A 115 13.02 -2.84 2.58
CA ALA A 115 11.87 -3.70 2.79
C ALA A 115 12.23 -5.18 3.06
N GLY A 116 13.51 -5.55 2.99
CA GLY A 116 14.02 -6.90 3.25
C GLY A 116 13.96 -7.87 2.07
N TYR A 117 13.67 -7.38 0.86
CA TYR A 117 13.75 -8.19 -0.36
C TYR A 117 15.20 -8.22 -0.87
N LEU A 118 15.75 -9.43 -0.98
CA LEU A 118 17.10 -9.68 -1.47
C LEU A 118 17.05 -10.71 -2.60
N ASP A 119 17.68 -10.43 -3.74
CA ASP A 119 17.64 -11.32 -4.92
C ASP A 119 18.20 -12.73 -4.64
N ILE A 120 19.15 -12.84 -3.70
CA ILE A 120 19.67 -14.13 -3.20
C ILE A 120 18.56 -15.04 -2.62
N HIS A 121 17.45 -14.46 -2.14
CA HIS A 121 16.33 -15.19 -1.56
C HIS A 121 15.18 -15.45 -2.55
N VAL A 122 15.34 -15.14 -3.84
CA VAL A 122 14.29 -15.31 -4.87
C VAL A 122 13.69 -16.72 -4.87
N SER A 123 14.53 -17.75 -4.73
CA SER A 123 14.09 -19.16 -4.69
C SER A 123 13.22 -19.52 -3.49
N SER A 124 13.12 -18.65 -2.49
CA SER A 124 12.24 -18.81 -1.33
C SER A 124 10.85 -18.21 -1.57
N TYR A 125 10.65 -17.40 -2.60
CA TYR A 125 9.40 -16.68 -2.89
C TYR A 125 8.58 -17.34 -4.01
N ASN A 126 8.30 -18.64 -3.89
CA ASN A 126 7.63 -19.43 -4.94
C ASN A 126 6.10 -19.36 -4.88
N THR A 127 5.52 -18.83 -3.80
CA THR A 127 4.08 -18.72 -3.66
C THR A 127 3.54 -17.67 -4.63
N GLY A 128 2.66 -18.10 -5.54
CA GLY A 128 1.93 -17.20 -6.41
C GLY A 128 0.63 -16.71 -5.75
N TYR A 129 0.23 -15.49 -6.09
CA TYR A 129 -0.98 -14.87 -5.57
C TYR A 129 -1.89 -14.41 -6.71
N ILE A 130 -3.19 -14.52 -6.48
CA ILE A 130 -4.24 -13.93 -7.33
C ILE A 130 -4.95 -12.86 -6.54
N GLN A 131 -5.07 -11.67 -7.13
CA GLN A 131 -5.89 -10.60 -6.59
C GLN A 131 -7.38 -10.91 -6.82
N LYS A 132 -8.15 -11.02 -5.74
CA LYS A 132 -9.59 -11.33 -5.79
C LYS A 132 -10.46 -10.09 -5.68
N ARG A 133 -10.03 -9.11 -4.89
CA ARG A 133 -10.76 -7.85 -4.68
C ARG A 133 -9.79 -6.73 -4.31
N GLN A 134 -10.12 -5.53 -4.79
CA GLN A 134 -9.51 -4.28 -4.40
C GLN A 134 -10.62 -3.40 -3.82
N GLU A 135 -10.38 -2.83 -2.65
CA GLU A 135 -11.27 -1.86 -2.02
C GLU A 135 -10.40 -0.71 -1.51
N ILE A 136 -10.91 0.51 -1.58
CA ILE A 136 -10.26 1.67 -1.00
C ILE A 136 -11.27 2.44 -0.17
N PHE A 137 -10.83 2.86 1.01
CA PHE A 137 -11.69 3.54 1.97
C PHE A 137 -11.08 4.87 2.35
N GLU A 138 -11.87 5.94 2.37
CA GLU A 138 -11.45 7.23 2.89
C GLU A 138 -11.46 7.19 4.43
N VAL A 139 -10.28 7.35 5.03
CA VAL A 139 -10.12 7.36 6.48
C VAL A 139 -10.35 8.78 6.98
N LYS A 140 -11.53 9.00 7.56
CA LYS A 140 -11.98 10.31 8.06
C LYS A 140 -12.78 10.16 9.35
N GLU A 141 -13.36 11.24 9.84
CA GLU A 141 -14.25 11.19 10.99
C GLU A 141 -15.39 10.18 10.81
N GLY A 142 -15.59 9.33 11.83
CA GLY A 142 -16.51 8.20 11.80
C GLY A 142 -15.90 6.88 11.32
N PHE A 143 -14.75 6.89 10.63
CA PHE A 143 -14.08 5.65 10.20
C PHE A 143 -13.69 4.81 11.43
N PRO A 144 -13.86 3.47 11.41
CA PRO A 144 -13.49 2.63 12.54
C PRO A 144 -11.96 2.61 12.71
N ARG A 145 -11.45 3.35 13.70
CA ARG A 145 -10.03 3.42 14.06
C ARG A 145 -9.86 3.82 15.53
N ILE A 146 -8.67 3.61 16.05
CA ILE A 146 -8.29 4.02 17.41
C ILE A 146 -7.39 5.25 17.31
N THR A 147 -7.90 6.42 17.69
CA THR A 147 -7.15 7.69 17.69
C THR A 147 -6.98 8.32 19.06
N ASN A 148 -7.86 8.01 20.02
CA ASN A 148 -7.82 8.58 21.36
C ASN A 148 -7.36 7.54 22.39
N LEU A 149 -6.14 7.72 22.90
CA LEU A 149 -5.52 6.82 23.88
C LEU A 149 -5.28 7.49 25.22
N PRO A 150 -5.48 6.77 26.34
CA PRO A 150 -5.03 7.25 27.65
C PRO A 150 -3.54 7.55 27.66
N LYS A 151 -3.13 8.56 28.44
CA LYS A 151 -1.72 8.92 28.59
C LYS A 151 -0.89 7.71 29.06
N GLY A 152 0.19 7.42 28.32
CA GLY A 152 1.09 6.31 28.61
C GLY A 152 0.73 4.99 27.92
N ILE A 153 -0.35 4.96 27.11
CA ILE A 153 -0.74 3.82 26.29
C ILE A 153 -0.39 4.09 24.82
N GLY A 154 0.09 3.07 24.13
CA GLY A 154 0.40 3.09 22.70
C GLY A 154 0.84 1.71 22.22
N ASN A 155 1.24 1.60 20.96
CA ASN A 155 1.61 0.32 20.33
C ASN A 155 0.47 -0.71 20.39
N ILE A 156 -0.73 -0.25 20.03
CA ILE A 156 -1.94 -1.05 19.99
C ILE A 156 -2.09 -1.62 18.59
N SER A 157 -2.31 -2.92 18.53
CA SER A 157 -2.72 -3.60 17.32
C SER A 157 -4.18 -4.04 17.42
N TYR A 158 -4.90 -3.99 16.31
CA TYR A 158 -6.31 -4.37 16.24
C TYR A 158 -6.67 -4.89 14.84
N SER A 159 -7.82 -5.53 14.73
CA SER A 159 -8.34 -5.99 13.43
C SER A 159 -9.56 -5.18 13.04
N LEU A 160 -9.61 -4.76 11.78
CA LEU A 160 -10.79 -4.14 11.19
C LEU A 160 -11.52 -5.16 10.33
N ILE A 161 -12.83 -5.28 10.56
CA ILE A 161 -13.72 -6.02 9.68
C ILE A 161 -14.03 -5.13 8.49
N ILE A 162 -13.67 -5.56 7.28
CA ILE A 162 -13.76 -4.72 6.07
C ILE A 162 -15.19 -4.29 5.79
N SER A 163 -16.17 -5.18 6.00
CA SER A 163 -17.59 -4.85 5.79
C SER A 163 -18.12 -3.76 6.74
N ALA A 164 -17.44 -3.49 7.87
CA ALA A 164 -17.79 -2.38 8.76
C ALA A 164 -17.28 -1.03 8.26
N CYS A 165 -16.44 -1.02 7.22
CA CYS A 165 -15.91 0.20 6.60
C CYS A 165 -16.70 0.61 5.34
N ALA A 166 -17.78 -0.10 4.97
CA ALA A 166 -18.46 0.05 3.69
C ALA A 166 -18.95 1.48 3.40
N ASP A 167 -19.40 2.21 4.43
CA ASP A 167 -19.87 3.61 4.30
C ASP A 167 -18.74 4.59 3.92
N PHE A 168 -17.49 4.15 3.99
CA PHE A 168 -16.29 4.91 3.65
C PHE A 168 -15.63 4.45 2.35
N GLU A 169 -16.19 3.44 1.68
CA GLU A 169 -15.67 2.95 0.41
C GLU A 169 -15.82 4.04 -0.66
N VAL A 170 -14.74 4.31 -1.39
CA VAL A 170 -14.73 5.27 -2.49
C VAL A 170 -14.30 4.58 -3.78
N ASP A 171 -14.58 5.22 -4.91
CA ASP A 171 -14.12 4.73 -6.21
C ASP A 171 -12.59 4.74 -6.29
N LEU A 172 -12.01 3.62 -6.74
CA LEU A 172 -10.55 3.43 -6.79
C LEU A 172 -9.88 4.40 -7.78
N GLU A 173 -10.48 4.63 -8.94
CA GLU A 173 -9.94 5.53 -9.96
C GLU A 173 -9.95 6.98 -9.48
N MET A 174 -11.04 7.38 -8.80
CA MET A 174 -11.13 8.68 -8.16
C MET A 174 -10.06 8.85 -7.08
N ALA A 175 -9.89 7.87 -6.18
CA ALA A 175 -8.90 7.94 -5.10
C ALA A 175 -7.45 7.95 -5.63
N LEU A 176 -7.15 7.14 -6.66
CA LEU A 176 -5.85 7.15 -7.35
C LEU A 176 -5.57 8.52 -7.98
N SER A 177 -6.54 9.06 -8.73
CA SER A 177 -6.43 10.39 -9.35
C SER A 177 -6.20 11.46 -8.29
N ASN A 178 -6.89 11.36 -7.15
CA ASN A 178 -6.74 12.29 -6.05
C ASN A 178 -5.35 12.19 -5.41
N PHE A 179 -4.85 10.97 -5.16
CA PHE A 179 -3.52 10.72 -4.59
C PHE A 179 -2.40 11.25 -5.50
N ILE A 180 -2.41 10.89 -6.80
CA ILE A 180 -1.42 11.35 -7.79
C ILE A 180 -1.49 12.87 -7.96
N GLY A 181 -2.69 13.45 -7.81
CA GLY A 181 -2.98 14.85 -8.09
C GLY A 181 -3.25 15.10 -9.57
N ALA A 182 -4.04 16.13 -9.88
CA ALA A 182 -4.08 16.64 -11.25
C ALA A 182 -2.67 17.11 -11.59
N GLY A 183 -2.02 16.48 -12.58
CA GLY A 183 -0.65 16.77 -12.96
C GLY A 183 -0.43 18.28 -13.06
N THR A 184 0.29 18.84 -12.11
CA THR A 184 0.79 20.21 -12.24
C THR A 184 1.93 20.14 -13.24
N ASN A 185 1.56 20.25 -14.52
CA ASN A 185 2.49 20.66 -15.56
C ASN A 185 2.98 22.07 -15.18
N GLY A 186 4.09 22.12 -14.43
CA GLY A 186 4.93 23.29 -14.28
C GLY A 186 5.93 23.37 -15.42
#